data_AF-A0A7J4UYC5-F1
#
_entry.id   AF-A0A7J4UYC5-F1
#
_cell.length_a   1.000
_cell.length_b   1.000
_cell.length_c   1.000
_cell.angle_alpha   90.00
_cell.angle_beta   90.00
_cell.angle_gamma   90.00
#
_symmetry.space_group_name_H-M   'P 1'
#
loop_
_entity.id
_entity.type
_entity.pdbx_description
1 polymer ?
#
loop_
_entity_poly.entity_id
_entity_poly.type
_entity_poly.pdbx_seq_one_letter_code
_entity_poly.pdbx_strand_id
1 'polypeptide(L)'
;MYVIASKEDVVRIPPNLLGEDFGALSARLTQESFQNKVEGDGSYTVLVRNIELMGEGRIIHGDGAVYQKVKFETVMFRPTLHEVVEGTVCEVLKFGAFVRFGPLDG
;
A
#
# COMPACT_ATOMS: atom_id res chain seq x y z
N MET A 1 0.30 15.34 5.05
CA MET A 1 1.25 14.83 6.06
C MET A 1 1.42 13.30 5.99
N TYR A 2 2.47 12.73 6.59
CA TYR A 2 2.62 11.29 6.76
C TYR A 2 1.81 10.78 7.96
N VAL A 3 1.08 9.68 7.78
CA VAL A 3 0.28 9.03 8.83
C VAL A 3 0.59 7.54 8.88
N ILE A 4 0.59 6.98 10.09
CA ILE A 4 0.63 5.53 10.30
C ILE A 4 -0.80 5.05 10.52
N ALA A 5 -1.23 4.04 9.77
CA ALA A 5 -2.52 3.41 9.97
C ALA A 5 -2.37 1.89 10.05
N SER A 6 -3.24 1.23 10.82
CA SER A 6 -3.40 -0.21 10.79
C SER A 6 -4.56 -0.57 9.87
N LYS A 7 -4.33 -1.47 8.92
CA LYS A 7 -5.34 -1.96 7.97
C LYS A 7 -5.47 -3.48 8.08
N GLU A 8 -6.67 -3.97 7.79
CA GLU A 8 -6.96 -5.39 7.61
C GLU A 8 -7.50 -5.60 6.21
N ASP A 9 -6.90 -6.52 5.46
CA ASP A 9 -7.36 -6.85 4.10
C ASP A 9 -7.07 -8.32 3.77
N VAL A 10 -7.50 -8.76 2.60
CA VAL A 10 -7.34 -10.13 2.11
C VAL A 10 -6.36 -10.15 0.94
N VAL A 11 -5.33 -10.96 1.07
CA VAL A 11 -4.34 -11.20 0.00
C VAL A 11 -4.65 -12.53 -0.66
N ARG A 12 -4.67 -12.52 -2.00
CA ARG A 12 -4.80 -13.72 -2.82
C ARG A 12 -3.41 -14.31 -3.06
N ILE A 13 -3.19 -15.53 -2.61
CA ILE A 13 -1.96 -16.29 -2.76
C ILE A 13 -2.14 -17.32 -3.89
N PRO A 14 -1.48 -17.13 -5.04
CA PRO A 14 -1.53 -18.06 -6.15
C PRO A 14 -1.04 -19.48 -5.78
N PRO A 15 -1.64 -20.55 -6.33
CA PRO A 15 -1.30 -21.93 -5.97
C PRO A 15 0.14 -22.33 -6.34
N ASN A 16 0.72 -21.71 -7.38
CA ASN A 16 2.10 -21.97 -7.80
C ASN A 16 3.15 -21.47 -6.79
N LEU A 17 2.77 -20.62 -5.84
CA LEU A 17 3.69 -20.06 -4.83
C LEU A 17 3.59 -20.77 -3.46
N LEU A 18 2.64 -21.70 -3.27
CA LEU A 18 2.38 -22.36 -1.99
C LEU A 18 3.53 -23.26 -1.46
N GLY A 19 4.59 -23.48 -2.25
CA GLY A 19 5.78 -24.23 -1.82
C GLY A 19 6.81 -23.39 -1.04
N GLU A 20 6.64 -22.07 -0.98
CA GLU A 20 7.51 -21.17 -0.21
C GLU A 20 7.08 -21.08 1.26
N ASP A 21 7.93 -20.48 2.12
CA ASP A 21 7.53 -20.13 3.48
C ASP A 21 6.31 -19.20 3.46
N PHE A 22 5.20 -19.67 4.04
CA PHE A 22 3.91 -19.00 3.93
C PHE A 22 3.92 -17.60 4.57
N GLY A 23 4.69 -17.42 5.65
CA GLY A 23 4.84 -16.13 6.33
C GLY A 23 5.54 -15.12 5.43
N ALA A 24 6.73 -15.47 4.91
CA ALA A 24 7.50 -14.62 4.02
C ALA A 24 6.76 -14.31 2.71
N LEU A 25 6.10 -15.31 2.12
CA LEU A 25 5.31 -15.16 0.91
C LEU A 25 4.13 -14.20 1.12
N SER A 26 3.38 -14.39 2.20
CA SER A 26 2.24 -13.54 2.52
C SER A 26 2.67 -12.10 2.76
N ALA A 27 3.80 -11.89 3.45
CA ALA A 27 4.36 -10.56 3.65
C ALA A 27 4.74 -9.89 2.31
N ARG A 28 5.43 -10.62 1.43
CA ARG A 28 5.82 -10.14 0.10
C ARG A 28 4.59 -9.77 -0.75
N LEU A 29 3.61 -10.66 -0.85
CA LEU A 29 2.40 -10.41 -1.63
C LEU A 29 1.56 -9.26 -1.05
N THR A 30 1.54 -9.09 0.27
CA THR A 30 0.89 -7.94 0.93
C THR A 30 1.58 -6.64 0.52
N GLN A 31 2.92 -6.59 0.56
CA GLN A 31 3.68 -5.43 0.12
C GLN A 31 3.43 -5.12 -1.37
N GLU A 32 3.53 -6.11 -2.25
CA GLU A 32 3.26 -5.93 -3.69
C GLU A 32 1.81 -5.47 -3.95
N SER A 33 0.85 -5.94 -3.15
CA SER A 33 -0.56 -5.63 -3.33
C SER A 33 -0.94 -4.23 -2.83
N PHE A 34 -0.30 -3.71 -1.79
CA PHE A 34 -0.74 -2.47 -1.14
C PHE A 34 0.28 -1.34 -1.18
N GLN A 35 1.56 -1.62 -1.41
CA GLN A 35 2.60 -0.59 -1.47
C GLN A 35 2.53 0.20 -2.77
N ASN A 36 2.93 1.48 -2.71
CA ASN A 36 2.99 2.41 -3.85
C ASN A 36 1.66 2.65 -4.57
N LYS A 37 0.52 2.44 -3.88
CA LYS A 37 -0.82 2.67 -4.43
C LYS A 37 -1.46 3.93 -3.89
N VAL A 38 -2.22 4.60 -4.76
CA VAL A 38 -3.15 5.68 -4.39
C VAL A 38 -4.48 5.04 -4.01
N GLU A 39 -4.96 5.39 -2.82
CA GLU A 39 -6.25 4.97 -2.28
C GLU A 39 -7.37 5.89 -2.80
N GLY A 40 -8.62 5.44 -2.73
CA GLY A 40 -9.77 6.21 -3.24
C GLY A 40 -9.99 7.56 -2.54
N ASP A 41 -9.42 7.77 -1.35
CA ASP A 41 -9.46 9.04 -0.62
C ASP A 41 -8.31 9.99 -0.93
N GLY A 42 -7.47 9.65 -1.93
CA GLY A 42 -6.30 10.44 -2.34
C GLY A 42 -5.07 10.25 -1.47
N SER A 43 -5.09 9.34 -0.50
CA SER A 43 -3.88 8.97 0.26
C SER A 43 -2.97 8.04 -0.55
N TYR A 44 -1.67 8.20 -0.39
CA TYR A 44 -0.67 7.40 -1.09
C TYR A 44 0.07 6.50 -0.11
N THR A 45 0.02 5.18 -0.31
CA THR A 45 0.74 4.22 0.53
C THR A 45 2.21 4.16 0.16
N VAL A 46 3.09 4.52 1.09
CA VAL A 46 4.55 4.58 0.89
C VAL A 46 5.22 3.28 1.34
N LEU A 47 4.80 2.76 2.50
CA LEU A 47 5.42 1.58 3.09
C LEU A 47 4.39 0.72 3.81
N VAL A 48 4.50 -0.60 3.64
CA VAL A 48 3.73 -1.60 4.38
C VAL A 48 4.69 -2.40 5.25
N ARG A 49 4.39 -2.51 6.55
CA ARG A 49 5.22 -3.18 7.56
C ARG A 49 4.36 -3.91 8.59
N ASN A 50 5.01 -4.66 9.48
CA ASN A 50 4.37 -5.34 10.62
C ASN A 50 3.16 -6.18 10.16
N ILE A 51 3.40 -7.09 9.21
CA ILE A 51 2.35 -7.90 8.58
C ILE A 51 2.12 -9.15 9.44
N GLU A 52 0.87 -9.33 9.86
CA GLU A 52 0.41 -10.42 10.70
C GLU A 52 -0.69 -11.21 9.97
N LEU A 53 -0.55 -12.53 9.93
CA LEU A 53 -1.55 -13.41 9.36
C LEU A 53 -2.71 -13.58 10.34
N MET A 54 -3.94 -13.34 9.87
CA MET A 54 -5.15 -13.46 10.68
C MET A 54 -5.93 -14.72 10.34
N GLY A 55 -5.92 -15.68 11.27
CA GLY A 55 -6.68 -16.93 11.14
C GLY A 55 -6.26 -17.77 9.93
N GLU A 56 -7.16 -18.65 9.50
CA GLU A 56 -6.89 -19.59 8.42
C GLU A 56 -7.21 -19.00 7.04
N GLY A 57 -6.34 -19.30 6.07
CA GLY A 57 -6.57 -18.99 4.67
C GLY A 57 -7.70 -19.83 4.08
N ARG A 58 -8.50 -19.22 3.19
CA ARG A 58 -9.67 -19.87 2.59
C ARG A 58 -9.46 -20.07 1.10
N ILE A 59 -9.83 -21.25 0.59
CA ILE A 59 -9.86 -21.51 -0.84
C ILE A 59 -11.26 -21.23 -1.35
N ILE A 60 -11.37 -20.43 -2.41
CA ILE A 60 -12.66 -20.11 -3.03
C ILE A 60 -12.95 -21.14 -4.12
N HIS A 61 -14.19 -21.65 -4.17
CA HIS A 61 -14.60 -22.60 -5.20
C HIS A 61 -14.37 -22.01 -6.60
N GLY A 62 -13.63 -22.74 -7.43
CA GLY A 62 -13.29 -22.31 -8.80
C GLY A 62 -12.00 -21.49 -8.93
N ASP A 63 -11.41 -21.04 -7.82
CA ASP A 63 -10.10 -20.39 -7.80
C ASP A 63 -9.19 -21.12 -6.81
N GLY A 64 -8.23 -21.90 -7.32
CA GLY A 64 -7.30 -22.69 -6.49
C GLY A 64 -6.33 -21.85 -5.63
N ALA A 65 -6.50 -20.53 -5.60
CA ALA A 65 -5.74 -19.64 -4.75
C ALA A 65 -6.22 -19.66 -3.29
N VAL A 66 -5.29 -19.39 -2.38
CA VAL A 66 -5.57 -19.23 -0.95
C VAL A 66 -5.79 -17.74 -0.66
N TYR A 67 -6.95 -17.40 -0.12
CA TYR A 67 -7.29 -16.06 0.32
C TYR A 67 -6.98 -15.94 1.82
N GLN A 68 -5.91 -15.23 2.14
CA GLN A 68 -5.44 -15.07 3.50
C GLN A 68 -5.79 -13.67 4.00
N LYS A 69 -6.48 -13.59 5.14
CA LYS A 69 -6.67 -12.32 5.83
C LYS A 69 -5.38 -11.91 6.52
N VAL A 70 -4.97 -10.66 6.33
CA VAL A 70 -3.75 -10.08 6.90
C VAL A 70 -4.07 -8.77 7.59
N LYS A 71 -3.39 -8.51 8.70
CA LYS A 71 -3.36 -7.22 9.37
C LYS A 71 -1.98 -6.63 9.19
N PHE A 72 -1.88 -5.36 8.82
CA PHE A 72 -0.59 -4.71 8.61
C PHE A 72 -0.63 -3.24 8.99
N GLU A 73 0.55 -2.69 9.26
CA GLU A 73 0.73 -1.25 9.39
C GLU A 73 1.18 -0.65 8.05
N THR A 74 0.64 0.52 7.75
CA THR A 74 1.02 1.28 6.57
C THR A 74 1.43 2.70 6.94
N VAL A 75 2.49 3.19 6.30
CA VAL A 75 2.85 4.61 6.29
C VAL A 75 2.28 5.20 5.01
N MET A 76 1.32 6.10 5.17
CA MET A 76 0.65 6.75 4.05
C MET A 76 0.96 8.24 4.04
N PHE A 77 1.13 8.80 2.85
CA PHE A 77 1.12 10.24 2.63
C PHE A 77 -0.31 10.68 2.35
N ARG A 78 -0.91 11.44 3.27
CA ARG A 78 -2.29 11.95 3.17
C ARG A 78 -2.26 13.47 3.19
N PRO A 79 -2.31 14.15 2.03
CA PRO A 79 -2.47 15.60 2.00
C PRO A 79 -3.88 15.99 2.45
N THR A 80 -3.99 17.08 3.20
CA THR A 80 -5.26 17.64 3.67
C THR A 80 -5.53 19.00 3.03
N LEU A 81 -6.80 19.37 2.90
CA LEU A 81 -7.18 20.63 2.28
C LEU A 81 -6.65 21.81 3.11
N HIS A 82 -6.03 22.78 2.44
CA HIS A 82 -5.38 23.95 3.05
C HIS A 82 -4.19 23.63 3.97
N GLU A 83 -3.59 22.45 3.82
CA GLU A 83 -2.33 22.11 4.49
C GLU A 83 -1.15 22.89 3.89
N VAL A 84 -0.25 23.38 4.74
CA VAL A 84 1.03 23.95 4.32
C VAL A 84 2.08 22.84 4.34
N VAL A 85 2.73 22.60 3.20
CA VAL A 85 3.75 21.55 3.05
C VAL A 85 5.02 22.11 2.43
N GLU A 86 6.15 21.50 2.75
CA GLU A 86 7.42 21.75 2.07
C GLU A 86 7.50 20.95 0.77
N GLY A 87 8.06 21.55 -0.27
CA GLY A 87 8.22 20.93 -1.58
C GLY A 87 9.40 21.48 -2.35
N THR A 88 9.87 20.72 -3.33
CA THR A 88 10.96 21.12 -4.23
C THR A 88 10.39 21.47 -5.59
N VAL A 89 10.72 22.65 -6.11
CA VAL A 89 10.33 23.06 -7.46
C VAL A 89 11.09 22.21 -8.48
N CYS A 90 10.37 21.44 -9.28
CA CYS A 90 10.91 20.60 -10.34
C CYS A 90 11.03 21.36 -11.67
N GLU A 91 10.00 22.14 -12.02
CA GLU A 91 9.92 22.82 -13.30
C GLU A 91 9.14 24.14 -13.18
N VAL A 92 9.49 25.12 -14.01
CA VAL A 92 8.77 26.40 -14.11
C VAL A 92 8.38 26.64 -15.56
N LEU A 93 7.08 26.65 -15.83
CA LEU A 93 6.48 26.89 -17.14
C LEU A 93 5.68 28.18 -17.13
N LYS A 94 5.28 28.65 -18.32
CA LYS A 94 4.52 29.92 -18.47
C LYS A 94 3.19 29.94 -17.70
N PHE A 95 2.63 28.78 -17.39
CA PHE A 95 1.34 28.64 -16.71
C PHE A 95 1.47 28.24 -15.22
N GLY A 96 2.67 28.03 -14.69
CA GLY A 96 2.85 27.66 -13.29
C GLY A 96 4.19 27.00 -12.98
N ALA A 97 4.38 26.64 -11.71
CA ALA A 97 5.51 25.86 -11.24
C ALA A 97 5.02 24.47 -10.81
N PHE A 98 5.74 23.43 -11.22
CA PHE A 98 5.54 22.06 -10.76
C PHE A 98 6.41 21.82 -9.54
N VAL A 99 5.78 21.38 -8.46
CA VAL A 99 6.39 21.18 -7.16
C VAL A 99 6.22 19.72 -6.75
N ARG A 100 7.34 19.07 -6.46
CA ARG A 100 7.33 17.76 -5.83
C ARG A 100 7.23 17.92 -4.32
N PHE A 101 6.22 17.29 -3.72
CA PHE A 101 6.02 17.27 -2.27
C PHE A 101 5.77 15.85 -1.80
N GLY A 102 6.70 15.33 -0.98
CA GLY A 102 6.69 13.92 -0.58
C GLY A 102 6.77 12.98 -1.80
N PRO A 103 5.86 12.00 -1.93
CA PRO A 103 5.83 11.06 -3.05
C PRO A 103 5.02 11.56 -4.26
N LEU A 104 4.44 12.76 -4.21
CA LEU A 104 3.55 13.30 -5.24
C LEU A 104 4.23 14.44 -6.01
N ASP A 105 3.78 14.65 -7.25
CA ASP A 105 4.22 15.73 -8.14
C ASP A 105 2.96 16.47 -8.62
N GLY A 106 2.97 17.81 -8.60
CA GLY A 106 1.80 18.62 -8.93
C GLY A 106 2.06 20.12 -9.06
#